data_AF-A0A7S3H114-F1
#
_entry.id   AF-A0A7S3H114-F1
#
_cell.length_a   1.000
_cell.length_b   1.000
_cell.length_c   1.000
_cell.angle_alpha   90.00
_cell.angle_beta   90.00
_cell.angle_gamma   90.00
#
_symmetry.space_group_name_H-M   'P 1'
#
loop_
_entity.id
_entity.type
_entity.pdbx_description
1 polymer ?
#
loop_
_entity_poly.entity_id
_entity_poly.type
_entity_poly.pdbx_seq_one_letter_code
_entity_poly.pdbx_strand_id
1 'polypeptide(L)'
;RSSTILFKMTHTLTESDLSSVRAVLSHWFDGDQQVNYKTKWFPEGSTGLQAIADHEVNTKFGSQFSEALDRKFHHWQCETKSCVALIIVLDQFSRHICRLHGKELMQDKQKLADELALDIAQRLHSSEEKTLGLSIPEYVFSLMPLRHTATVDHLSHVLECLQKKERVEEKSMELLNRFRKQTTRRLQHLQDREKLEA
;
A
#
# COMPACT_ATOMS: atom_id res chain seq x y z
N ARG A 1 31.66 9.82 -34.43
CA ARG A 1 30.24 9.39 -34.27
C ARG A 1 30.26 8.06 -33.54
N SER A 2 30.25 8.09 -32.20
CA SER A 2 30.15 6.87 -31.38
C SER A 2 28.75 6.83 -30.79
N SER A 3 27.94 5.90 -31.30
CA SER A 3 26.61 5.64 -30.78
C SER A 3 26.74 4.72 -29.57
N THR A 4 26.64 5.30 -28.38
CA THR A 4 26.43 4.53 -27.15
C THR A 4 24.99 4.02 -27.17
N ILE A 5 24.82 2.74 -27.50
CA ILE A 5 23.56 2.02 -27.33
C ILE A 5 23.33 1.90 -25.82
N LEU A 6 22.47 2.77 -25.30
CA LEU A 6 21.97 2.69 -23.94
C LEU A 6 21.00 1.51 -23.87
N PHE A 7 21.50 0.36 -23.42
CA PHE A 7 20.69 -0.84 -23.21
C PHE A 7 19.78 -0.61 -22.00
N LYS A 8 18.57 -0.07 -22.23
CA LYS A 8 17.50 -0.07 -21.22
C LYS A 8 17.07 -1.52 -20.99
N MET A 9 17.64 -2.20 -20.00
CA MET A 9 17.03 -3.42 -19.47
C MET A 9 15.69 -3.04 -18.86
N THR A 10 14.61 -3.25 -19.60
CA THR A 10 13.26 -3.33 -19.04
C THR A 10 13.21 -4.56 -18.16
N HIS A 11 13.50 -4.40 -16.86
CA HIS A 11 13.34 -5.49 -15.90
C HIS A 11 11.83 -5.72 -15.72
N THR A 12 11.33 -6.77 -16.33
CA THR A 12 9.96 -7.26 -16.13
C THR A 12 9.95 -8.16 -14.89
N LEU A 13 8.88 -8.08 -14.09
CA LEU A 13 8.70 -8.96 -12.94
C LEU A 13 8.57 -10.42 -13.39
N THR A 14 9.30 -11.32 -12.74
CA THR A 14 9.15 -12.77 -12.96
C THR A 14 7.87 -13.29 -12.28
N GLU A 15 7.42 -14.49 -12.63
CA GLU A 15 6.32 -15.17 -11.91
C GLU A 15 6.62 -15.31 -10.41
N SER A 16 7.88 -15.57 -10.05
CA SER A 16 8.31 -15.64 -8.65
C SER A 16 8.21 -14.28 -7.95
N ASP A 17 8.52 -13.19 -8.64
CA ASP A 17 8.34 -11.84 -8.13
C ASP A 17 6.86 -11.54 -7.91
N LEU A 18 6.02 -11.84 -8.90
CA LEU A 18 4.57 -11.59 -8.82
C LEU A 18 3.93 -12.37 -7.67
N SER A 19 4.36 -13.61 -7.44
CA SER A 19 3.92 -14.41 -6.29
C SER A 19 4.36 -13.78 -4.97
N SER A 20 5.60 -13.30 -4.87
CA SER A 20 6.13 -12.64 -3.68
C SER A 20 5.42 -11.31 -3.39
N VAL A 21 5.20 -10.49 -4.42
CA VAL A 21 4.43 -9.25 -4.35
C VAL A 21 3.02 -9.53 -3.85
N ARG A 22 2.35 -10.53 -4.44
CA ARG A 22 0.99 -10.93 -4.02
C ARG A 22 0.98 -11.38 -2.56
N ALA A 23 1.95 -12.19 -2.12
CA ALA A 23 2.03 -12.66 -0.74
C ALA A 23 2.13 -11.50 0.27
N VAL A 24 2.96 -10.47 -0.03
CA VAL A 24 3.08 -9.26 0.80
C VAL A 24 1.76 -8.49 0.85
N LEU A 25 1.19 -8.18 -0.32
CA LEU A 25 -0.04 -7.38 -0.41
C LEU A 25 -1.22 -8.11 0.23
N SER A 26 -1.39 -9.40 -0.05
CA SER A 26 -2.44 -10.22 0.55
C SER A 26 -2.29 -10.32 2.06
N HIS A 27 -1.09 -10.57 2.56
CA HIS A 27 -0.88 -10.61 4.01
C HIS A 27 -1.25 -9.29 4.68
N TRP A 28 -0.93 -8.15 4.07
CA TRP A 28 -1.16 -6.85 4.67
C TRP A 28 -2.59 -6.31 4.47
N PHE A 29 -3.20 -6.53 3.31
CA PHE A 29 -4.45 -5.87 2.92
C PHE A 29 -5.67 -6.79 2.91
N ASP A 30 -5.52 -8.11 2.73
CA ASP A 30 -6.67 -9.01 2.71
C ASP A 30 -7.33 -9.11 4.10
N GLY A 31 -8.61 -9.46 4.11
CA GLY A 31 -9.45 -9.54 5.31
C GLY A 31 -10.23 -8.26 5.58
N ASP A 32 -10.86 -8.20 6.76
CA ASP A 32 -11.63 -7.03 7.18
C ASP A 32 -10.70 -5.88 7.60
N GLN A 33 -10.95 -4.68 7.07
CA GLN A 33 -10.11 -3.51 7.31
C GLN A 33 -10.12 -3.08 8.78
N GLN A 34 -11.24 -3.19 9.49
CA GLN A 34 -11.34 -2.80 10.89
C GLN A 34 -10.60 -3.80 11.80
N VAL A 35 -10.66 -5.09 11.44
CA VAL A 35 -9.86 -6.13 12.10
C VAL A 35 -8.38 -5.89 11.84
N ASN A 36 -7.98 -5.67 10.59
CA ASN A 36 -6.60 -5.39 10.20
C ASN A 36 -6.03 -4.18 10.95
N TYR A 37 -6.84 -3.11 11.08
CA TYR A 37 -6.49 -1.91 11.82
C TYR A 37 -6.07 -2.21 13.26
N LYS A 38 -6.86 -3.03 13.97
CA LYS A 38 -6.66 -3.33 15.40
C LYS A 38 -5.62 -4.42 15.67
N THR A 39 -5.30 -5.24 14.68
CA THR A 39 -4.48 -6.45 14.88
C THR A 39 -3.07 -6.32 14.34
N LYS A 40 -2.90 -5.86 13.10
CA LYS A 40 -1.59 -5.79 12.42
C LYS A 40 -1.15 -4.37 12.08
N TRP A 41 -2.05 -3.46 11.72
CA TRP A 41 -1.65 -2.11 11.29
C TRP A 41 -1.33 -1.18 12.48
N PHE A 42 -2.23 -1.11 13.45
CA PHE A 42 -2.11 -0.24 14.62
C PHE A 42 -2.60 -0.93 15.90
N PRO A 43 -2.03 -2.09 16.28
CA PRO A 43 -2.41 -2.76 17.51
C PRO A 43 -2.08 -1.90 18.73
N GLU A 44 -2.99 -1.88 19.71
CA GLU A 44 -2.75 -1.23 21.00
C GLU A 44 -1.53 -1.87 21.67
N GLY A 45 -0.53 -1.04 21.99
CA GLY A 45 0.87 -1.41 22.24
C GLY A 45 1.18 -2.22 23.51
N SER A 46 0.17 -2.85 24.12
CA SER A 46 0.30 -3.65 25.35
C SER A 46 -0.45 -4.97 25.27
N THR A 47 -0.78 -5.44 24.07
CA THR A 47 -1.58 -6.66 23.87
C THR A 47 -0.73 -7.81 23.32
N GLY A 48 -1.05 -9.05 23.70
CA GLY A 48 -0.45 -10.25 23.10
C GLY A 48 -0.63 -10.34 21.58
N LEU A 49 -1.60 -9.60 21.02
CA LEU A 49 -1.83 -9.49 19.58
C LEU A 49 -0.66 -8.83 18.85
N GLN A 50 -0.02 -7.81 19.42
CA GLN A 50 1.14 -7.18 18.79
C GLN A 50 2.31 -8.16 18.69
N ALA A 51 2.59 -8.93 19.75
CA ALA A 51 3.64 -9.95 19.74
C ALA A 51 3.34 -11.08 18.72
N ILE A 52 2.08 -11.51 18.62
CA ILE A 52 1.65 -12.49 17.61
C ILE A 52 1.91 -11.96 16.20
N ALA A 53 1.49 -10.72 15.92
CA ALA A 53 1.72 -10.09 14.61
C ALA A 53 3.22 -9.93 14.31
N ASP A 54 4.03 -9.54 15.30
CA ASP A 54 5.49 -9.41 15.16
C ASP A 54 6.15 -10.74 14.77
N HIS A 55 5.81 -11.81 15.50
CA HIS A 55 6.30 -13.15 15.20
C HIS A 55 5.83 -13.64 13.83
N GLU A 56 4.57 -13.42 13.48
CA GLU A 56 4.00 -13.84 12.20
C GLU A 56 4.69 -13.14 11.02
N VAL A 57 4.80 -11.80 11.08
CA VAL A 57 5.46 -10.98 10.05
C VAL A 57 6.92 -11.39 9.91
N ASN A 58 7.64 -11.56 11.02
CA ASN A 58 9.04 -12.00 10.97
C ASN A 58 9.19 -13.41 10.36
N THR A 59 8.34 -14.35 10.76
CA THR A 59 8.41 -15.74 10.27
C THR A 59 8.17 -15.81 8.77
N LYS A 60 7.21 -15.02 8.26
CA LYS A 60 6.84 -15.04 6.83
C LYS A 60 7.75 -14.19 5.95
N PHE A 61 8.18 -13.02 6.44
CA PHE A 61 8.79 -11.97 5.60
C PHE A 61 10.18 -11.52 6.07
N GLY A 62 10.75 -12.13 7.12
CA GLY A 62 12.06 -11.74 7.65
C GLY A 62 13.20 -11.82 6.63
N SER A 63 13.21 -12.86 5.78
CA SER A 63 14.17 -12.98 4.68
C SER A 63 13.98 -11.88 3.64
N GLN A 64 12.74 -11.63 3.21
CA GLN A 64 12.41 -10.58 2.25
C GLN A 64 12.78 -9.19 2.79
N PHE A 65 12.61 -8.92 4.08
CA PHE A 65 13.09 -7.69 4.69
C PHE A 65 14.61 -7.55 4.58
N SER A 66 15.37 -8.60 4.90
CA SER A 66 16.83 -8.58 4.75
C SER A 66 17.26 -8.34 3.30
N GLU A 67 16.62 -9.01 2.34
CA GLU A 67 16.90 -8.85 0.91
C GLU A 67 16.52 -7.47 0.37
N ALA A 68 15.45 -6.86 0.92
CA ALA A 68 15.03 -5.51 0.59
C ALA A 68 16.07 -4.47 1.04
N LEU A 69 16.66 -4.64 2.24
CA LEU A 69 17.76 -3.79 2.72
C LEU A 69 18.99 -3.88 1.82
N ASP A 70 19.27 -5.08 1.29
CA ASP A 70 20.34 -5.33 0.31
C ASP A 70 19.97 -4.87 -1.13
N ARG A 71 18.83 -4.16 -1.29
CA ARG A 71 18.33 -3.61 -2.56
C ARG A 71 18.04 -4.67 -3.65
N LYS A 72 17.87 -5.94 -3.28
CA LYS A 72 17.61 -7.04 -4.22
C LYS A 72 16.26 -6.94 -4.93
N PHE A 73 15.33 -6.12 -4.42
CA PHE A 73 14.01 -5.87 -5.00
C PHE A 73 13.91 -4.53 -5.75
N HIS A 74 15.03 -3.96 -6.23
CA HIS A 74 14.98 -2.68 -6.95
C HIS A 74 14.03 -2.69 -8.15
N HIS A 75 13.95 -3.80 -8.88
CA HIS A 75 13.04 -4.00 -10.02
C HIS A 75 11.55 -3.96 -9.64
N TRP A 76 11.18 -4.16 -8.37
CA TRP A 76 9.79 -4.02 -7.92
C TRP A 76 9.29 -2.57 -8.02
N GLN A 77 10.17 -1.60 -8.20
CA GLN A 77 9.76 -0.19 -8.36
C GLN A 77 9.21 0.11 -9.77
N CYS A 78 9.27 -0.84 -10.71
CA CYS A 78 8.81 -0.65 -12.08
C CYS A 78 7.28 -0.64 -12.22
N GLU A 79 6.55 -1.36 -11.36
CA GLU A 79 5.09 -1.41 -11.37
C GLU A 79 4.50 -0.90 -10.04
N THR A 80 3.33 -0.26 -10.11
CA THR A 80 2.71 0.37 -8.94
C THR A 80 2.48 -0.59 -7.78
N LYS A 81 1.93 -1.79 -8.03
CA LYS A 81 1.59 -2.75 -6.97
C LYS A 81 2.82 -3.36 -6.31
N SER A 82 3.83 -3.75 -7.09
CA SER A 82 5.10 -4.24 -6.57
C SER A 82 5.86 -3.16 -5.82
N CYS A 83 5.74 -1.90 -6.23
CA CYS A 83 6.30 -0.75 -5.53
C CYS A 83 5.65 -0.57 -4.15
N VAL A 84 4.33 -0.65 -4.06
CA VAL A 84 3.62 -0.63 -2.77
C VAL A 84 4.02 -1.82 -1.90
N ALA A 85 4.15 -3.02 -2.45
CA ALA A 85 4.62 -4.19 -1.70
C ALA A 85 6.01 -3.95 -1.09
N LEU A 86 6.93 -3.36 -1.86
CA LEU A 86 8.26 -3.02 -1.35
C LEU A 86 8.20 -1.96 -0.24
N ILE A 87 7.33 -0.96 -0.35
CA ILE A 87 7.07 0.01 0.74
C ILE A 87 6.57 -0.71 1.99
N ILE A 88 5.62 -1.66 1.88
CA ILE A 88 5.13 -2.43 3.02
C ILE A 88 6.25 -3.19 3.72
N VAL A 89 7.13 -3.85 2.95
CA VAL A 89 8.28 -4.58 3.52
C VAL A 89 9.22 -3.64 4.28
N LEU A 90 9.57 -2.51 3.67
CA LEU A 90 10.55 -1.58 4.22
C LEU A 90 10.00 -0.66 5.34
N ASP A 91 8.71 -0.33 5.33
CA ASP A 91 8.14 0.62 6.30
C ASP A 91 7.27 -0.04 7.35
N GLN A 92 6.44 -1.03 6.99
CA GLN A 92 5.52 -1.65 7.93
C GLN A 92 6.15 -2.89 8.56
N PHE A 93 6.59 -3.87 7.74
CA PHE A 93 7.17 -5.10 8.26
C PHE A 93 8.46 -4.86 9.02
N SER A 94 9.28 -3.90 8.59
CA SER A 94 10.50 -3.53 9.32
C SER A 94 10.19 -3.20 10.79
N ARG A 95 9.09 -2.49 11.08
CA ARG A 95 8.72 -2.06 12.44
C ARG A 95 8.31 -3.25 13.31
N HIS A 96 7.63 -4.24 12.73
CA HIS A 96 7.33 -5.51 13.39
C HIS A 96 8.62 -6.30 13.68
N ILE A 97 9.46 -6.49 12.65
CA ILE A 97 10.69 -7.28 12.72
C ILE A 97 11.72 -6.66 13.67
N CYS A 98 11.92 -5.34 13.59
CA CYS A 98 12.88 -4.62 14.42
C CYS A 98 12.41 -4.54 15.88
N ARG A 99 11.09 -4.43 16.12
CA ARG A 99 10.54 -4.52 17.47
C ARG A 99 10.76 -5.91 18.07
N LEU A 100 10.51 -6.96 17.30
CA LEU A 100 10.68 -8.34 17.76
C LEU A 100 12.11 -8.65 18.21
N HIS A 101 13.10 -8.17 17.45
CA HIS A 101 14.52 -8.42 17.73
C HIS A 101 15.15 -7.38 18.68
N GLY A 102 14.36 -6.45 19.21
CA GLY A 102 14.83 -5.36 20.07
C GLY A 102 15.16 -4.09 19.30
N LYS A 103 14.42 -3.01 19.59
CA LYS A 103 14.52 -1.73 18.87
C LYS A 103 15.92 -1.12 18.86
N GLU A 104 16.64 -1.22 19.97
CA GLU A 104 17.99 -0.66 20.09
C GLU A 104 18.99 -1.41 19.20
N LEU A 105 18.93 -2.75 19.21
CA LEU A 105 19.80 -3.58 18.38
C LEU A 105 19.55 -3.39 16.88
N MET A 106 18.30 -3.08 16.51
CA MET A 106 17.86 -2.99 15.12
C MET A 106 17.74 -1.55 14.61
N GLN A 107 18.19 -0.55 15.38
CA GLN A 107 18.01 0.86 15.07
C GLN A 107 18.58 1.25 13.70
N ASP A 108 19.80 0.81 13.39
CA ASP A 108 20.46 1.11 12.11
C ASP A 108 19.72 0.48 10.92
N LYS A 109 19.22 -0.75 11.09
CA LYS A 109 18.43 -1.43 10.06
C LYS A 109 17.08 -0.75 9.85
N GLN A 110 16.41 -0.35 10.93
CA GLN A 110 15.15 0.39 10.82
C GLN A 110 15.35 1.74 10.13
N LYS A 111 16.43 2.46 10.47
CA LYS A 111 16.76 3.74 9.83
C LYS A 111 17.03 3.58 8.33
N LEU A 112 17.81 2.58 7.94
CA LEU A 112 18.05 2.27 6.52
C LEU A 112 16.74 1.91 5.81
N ALA A 113 15.86 1.15 6.45
CA ALA A 113 14.54 0.81 5.91
C ALA A 113 13.67 2.06 5.69
N ASP A 114 13.64 2.97 6.68
CA ASP A 114 12.91 4.24 6.60
C ASP A 114 13.41 5.11 5.42
N GLU A 115 14.75 5.23 5.26
CA GLU A 115 15.37 5.99 4.16
C GLU A 115 15.01 5.41 2.78
N LEU A 116 15.09 4.09 2.62
CA LEU A 116 14.72 3.42 1.37
C LEU A 116 13.23 3.54 1.07
N ALA A 117 12.37 3.35 2.08
CA ALA A 117 10.93 3.45 1.92
C ALA A 117 10.49 4.88 1.55
N LEU A 118 11.09 5.90 2.16
CA LEU A 118 10.83 7.31 1.86
C LEU A 118 11.15 7.64 0.40
N ASP A 119 12.33 7.26 -0.07
CA ASP A 119 12.80 7.49 -1.44
C ASP A 119 11.87 6.84 -2.49
N ILE A 120 11.39 5.62 -2.20
CA ILE A 120 10.43 4.92 -3.05
C ILE A 120 9.06 5.61 -3.03
N ALA A 121 8.56 5.99 -1.85
CA ALA A 121 7.26 6.67 -1.72
C ALA A 121 7.24 8.02 -2.45
N GLN A 122 8.29 8.83 -2.31
CA GLN A 122 8.41 10.11 -3.03
C GLN A 122 8.39 9.90 -4.55
N ARG A 123 9.10 8.89 -5.08
CA ARG A 123 9.04 8.56 -6.50
C ARG A 123 7.68 8.07 -6.96
N LEU A 124 7.00 7.25 -6.17
CA LEU A 124 5.66 6.73 -6.50
C LEU A 124 4.64 7.87 -6.60
N HIS A 125 4.68 8.81 -5.65
CA HIS A 125 3.77 9.96 -5.56
C HIS A 125 4.19 11.19 -6.37
N SER A 126 5.32 11.13 -7.08
CA SER A 126 5.73 12.17 -8.03
C SER A 126 4.80 12.33 -9.24
N SER A 127 3.91 11.35 -9.47
CA SER A 127 2.94 11.35 -10.56
C SER A 127 1.62 10.74 -10.10
N GLU A 128 0.54 11.49 -10.26
CA GLU A 128 -0.82 11.03 -9.88
C GLU A 128 -1.24 9.79 -10.68
N GLU A 129 -0.87 9.71 -11.96
CA GLU A 129 -1.21 8.59 -12.85
C GLU A 129 -0.78 7.23 -12.29
N LYS A 130 0.40 7.19 -11.67
CA LYS A 130 0.95 5.95 -11.09
C LYS A 130 0.12 5.40 -9.94
N THR A 131 -0.67 6.24 -9.28
CA THR A 131 -1.39 5.88 -8.05
C THR A 131 -2.91 5.75 -8.25
N LEU A 132 -3.41 6.02 -9.46
CA LEU A 132 -4.84 5.95 -9.78
C LEU A 132 -5.46 4.57 -9.49
N GLY A 133 -4.72 3.49 -9.76
CA GLY A 133 -5.18 2.11 -9.57
C GLY A 133 -5.05 1.57 -8.15
N LEU A 134 -4.63 2.39 -7.18
CA LEU A 134 -4.51 1.97 -5.79
C LEU A 134 -5.87 2.02 -5.08
N SER A 135 -6.16 0.96 -4.32
CA SER A 135 -7.23 0.98 -3.33
C SER A 135 -6.89 1.99 -2.22
N ILE A 136 -7.88 2.39 -1.43
CA ILE A 136 -7.67 3.34 -0.32
C ILE A 136 -6.61 2.87 0.67
N PRO A 137 -6.63 1.60 1.16
CA PRO A 137 -5.57 1.12 2.05
C PRO A 137 -4.19 1.19 1.40
N GLU A 138 -4.04 0.70 0.17
CA GLU A 138 -2.74 0.72 -0.51
C GLU A 138 -2.22 2.15 -0.72
N TYR A 139 -3.10 3.09 -1.09
CA TYR A 139 -2.77 4.49 -1.25
C TYR A 139 -2.26 5.10 0.07
N VAL A 140 -3.00 4.90 1.16
CA VAL A 140 -2.62 5.39 2.50
C VAL A 140 -1.29 4.79 2.95
N PHE A 141 -1.10 3.48 2.81
CA PHE A 141 0.14 2.83 3.23
C PHE A 141 1.33 3.18 2.36
N SER A 142 1.13 3.51 1.08
CA SER A 142 2.19 4.02 0.21
C SER A 142 2.69 5.42 0.61
N LEU A 143 1.92 6.17 1.42
CA LEU A 143 2.29 7.47 1.98
C LEU A 143 2.87 7.38 3.40
N MET A 144 2.78 6.22 4.07
CA MET A 144 3.25 6.06 5.46
C MET A 144 4.73 6.40 5.67
N PRO A 145 5.66 6.10 4.74
CA PRO A 145 7.06 6.50 4.92
C PRO A 145 7.23 8.00 5.18
N LEU A 146 6.51 8.85 4.44
CA LEU A 146 6.54 10.32 4.64
C LEU A 146 6.04 10.73 6.02
N ARG A 147 5.03 10.03 6.55
CA ARG A 147 4.49 10.26 7.89
C ARG A 147 5.45 9.78 8.98
N HIS A 148 6.19 8.71 8.76
CA HIS A 148 7.13 8.18 9.74
C HIS A 148 8.45 8.96 9.78
N THR A 149 8.90 9.51 8.65
CA THR A 149 10.04 10.44 8.57
C THR A 149 9.56 11.90 8.58
N ALA A 150 8.59 12.24 9.44
CA ALA A 150 7.84 13.49 9.35
C ALA A 150 8.71 14.76 9.33
N THR A 151 8.46 15.59 8.32
CA THR A 151 8.85 17.01 8.25
C THR A 151 7.61 17.81 7.87
N VAL A 152 7.66 19.15 7.97
CA VAL A 152 6.55 19.99 7.51
C VAL A 152 6.23 19.68 6.04
N ASP A 153 7.25 19.64 5.18
CA ASP A 153 7.08 19.35 3.75
C ASP A 153 6.48 17.97 3.50
N HIS A 154 6.91 16.95 4.23
CA HIS A 154 6.35 15.60 4.10
C HIS A 154 4.88 15.56 4.49
N LEU A 155 4.51 16.15 5.62
CA LEU A 155 3.12 16.13 6.08
C LEU A 155 2.21 17.00 5.19
N SER A 156 2.69 18.15 4.72
CA SER A 156 1.99 18.98 3.74
C SER A 156 1.75 18.23 2.44
N HIS A 157 2.76 17.51 1.93
CA HIS A 157 2.62 16.70 0.71
C HIS A 157 1.63 15.55 0.90
N VAL A 158 1.67 14.87 2.06
CA VAL A 158 0.68 13.81 2.39
C VAL A 158 -0.74 14.38 2.40
N LEU A 159 -0.97 15.54 3.02
CA LEU A 159 -2.29 16.17 3.04
C LEU A 159 -2.76 16.58 1.63
N GLU A 160 -1.87 17.11 0.80
CA GLU A 160 -2.19 17.42 -0.60
C GLU A 160 -2.60 16.16 -1.39
N CYS A 161 -1.86 15.06 -1.22
CA CYS A 161 -2.14 13.77 -1.83
C CYS A 161 -3.52 13.24 -1.39
N LEU A 162 -3.81 13.28 -0.09
CA LEU A 162 -5.11 12.86 0.45
C LEU A 162 -6.26 13.69 -0.15
N GLN A 163 -6.15 15.02 -0.17
CA GLN A 163 -7.17 15.88 -0.77
C GLN A 163 -7.42 15.59 -2.26
N LYS A 164 -6.36 15.27 -3.01
CA LYS A 164 -6.50 14.86 -4.42
C LYS A 164 -7.25 13.55 -4.55
N LYS A 165 -6.90 12.55 -3.74
CA LYS A 165 -7.57 11.25 -3.73
C LYS A 165 -9.03 11.37 -3.33
N GLU A 166 -9.35 12.16 -2.29
CA GLU A 166 -10.72 12.46 -1.87
C GLU A 166 -11.58 12.98 -3.01
N ARG A 167 -11.10 13.95 -3.80
CA ARG A 167 -11.82 14.47 -4.97
C ARG A 167 -12.11 13.41 -6.04
N VAL A 168 -11.22 12.42 -6.21
CA VAL A 168 -11.43 11.31 -7.16
C VAL A 168 -12.50 10.35 -6.63
N GLU A 169 -12.45 10.04 -5.33
CA GLU A 169 -13.44 9.18 -4.68
C GLU A 169 -14.83 9.83 -4.62
N GLU A 170 -14.92 11.15 -4.41
CA GLU A 170 -16.17 11.92 -4.48
C GLU A 170 -16.84 11.78 -5.84
N LYS A 171 -16.09 11.96 -6.94
CA LYS A 171 -16.62 11.77 -8.30
C LYS A 171 -17.12 10.34 -8.54
N SER A 172 -16.41 9.36 -8.00
CA SER A 172 -16.80 7.95 -8.08
C SER A 172 -18.09 7.70 -7.29
N MET A 173 -18.21 8.28 -6.09
CA MET A 173 -19.42 8.22 -5.27
C MET A 173 -20.62 8.90 -5.94
N GLU A 174 -20.43 10.04 -6.59
CA GLU A 174 -21.47 10.70 -7.38
C GLU A 174 -22.01 9.81 -8.50
N LEU A 175 -21.11 9.14 -9.23
CA LEU A 175 -21.49 8.21 -10.29
C LEU A 175 -22.32 7.05 -9.75
N LEU A 176 -21.87 6.42 -8.65
CA LEU A 176 -22.61 5.35 -7.98
C LEU A 176 -24.01 5.82 -7.53
N ASN A 177 -24.11 7.02 -6.96
CA ASN A 177 -25.38 7.59 -6.53
C ASN A 177 -26.33 7.85 -7.70
N ARG A 178 -25.82 8.36 -8.84
CA ARG A 178 -26.61 8.55 -10.06
C ARG A 178 -27.13 7.22 -10.59
N PHE A 179 -26.25 6.20 -10.67
CA PHE A 179 -26.62 4.87 -11.15
C PHE A 179 -27.68 4.21 -10.24
N ARG A 180 -27.52 4.30 -8.92
CA ARG A 180 -28.50 3.82 -7.94
C ARG A 180 -29.87 4.46 -8.17
N LYS A 181 -29.91 5.80 -8.30
CA LYS A 181 -31.15 6.54 -8.51
C LYS A 181 -31.91 6.09 -9.76
N GLN A 182 -31.21 5.90 -10.89
CA GLN A 182 -31.85 5.45 -12.13
C GLN A 182 -32.33 3.99 -12.02
N THR A 183 -31.55 3.14 -11.37
CA THR A 183 -31.91 1.74 -11.12
C THR A 183 -33.17 1.63 -10.26
N THR A 184 -33.24 2.38 -9.15
CA THR A 184 -34.43 2.42 -8.28
C THR A 184 -35.68 2.90 -9.03
N ARG A 185 -35.57 3.93 -9.87
CA ARG A 185 -36.69 4.40 -10.70
C ARG A 185 -37.19 3.33 -11.67
N ARG A 186 -36.27 2.60 -12.31
CA ARG A 186 -36.62 1.51 -13.21
C ARG A 186 -37.32 0.37 -12.48
N LEU A 187 -36.82 0.01 -11.30
CA LEU A 187 -37.43 -1.01 -10.45
C LEU A 187 -38.87 -0.63 -10.08
N GLN A 188 -39.09 0.59 -9.60
CA GLN A 188 -40.42 1.08 -9.23
C GLN A 188 -41.41 0.99 -10.41
N HIS A 189 -40.99 1.44 -11.59
CA HIS A 189 -41.83 1.39 -12.79
C HIS A 189 -42.21 -0.05 -13.19
N LEU A 190 -41.34 -1.04 -12.99
CA LEU A 190 -41.67 -2.44 -13.28
C LEU A 190 -42.64 -3.00 -12.24
N GLN A 191 -42.40 -2.72 -10.96
CA GLN A 191 -43.28 -3.15 -9.86
C GLN A 191 -44.68 -2.55 -9.98
N ASP A 192 -44.79 -1.28 -10.38
CA ASP A 192 -46.09 -0.64 -10.58
C ASP A 192 -46.85 -1.27 -11.76
N ARG A 193 -46.14 -1.67 -12.82
CA ARG A 193 -46.75 -2.40 -13.94
C ARG A 193 -47.22 -3.80 -13.55
N GLU A 194 -46.40 -4.56 -12.83
CA GLU A 194 -46.78 -5.91 -12.34
C GLU A 194 -48.03 -5.86 -11.45
N LYS A 195 -48.16 -4.83 -10.60
CA LYS A 195 -49.36 -4.64 -9.76
C LYS A 195 -50.62 -4.29 -10.55
N LEU A 196 -50.48 -3.66 -11.72
CA LEU A 196 -51.62 -3.34 -12.59
C LEU A 196 -52.03 -4.53 -13.46
N GLU A 197 -51.12 -5.48 -13.67
CA GLU A 197 -51.32 -6.70 -14.46
C GLU A 197 -51.75 -7.91 -13.59
N ALA A 198 -51.77 -7.78 -12.26
CA ALA A 198 -52.18 -8.78 -11.26
C ALA A 198 -53.59 -8.52 -10.71
#